data_AF-A0A0Q5UPK3-F1
#
_entry.id   AF-A0A0Q5UPK3-F1
#
_cell.length_a   1.000
_cell.length_b   1.000
_cell.length_c   1.000
_cell.angle_alpha   90.00
_cell.angle_beta   90.00
_cell.angle_gamma   90.00
#
_symmetry.space_group_name_H-M   'P 1'
#
loop_
_entity.id
_entity.type
_entity.pdbx_description
1 polymer ?
#
loop_
_entity_poly.entity_id
_entity_poly.type
_entity_poly.pdbx_seq_one_letter_code
_entity_poly.pdbx_strand_id
1 'polypeptide(L)'
;MANAVEPRWHGDNYQSRFFWIHAASLLDAERPDVVEVTFEADGPKAFDDVVIRYDPGRPSASGPGRVTVDYHQIKWHADRSGRFGFEDLTKPEFINAASVSILERLRNAKAGAPEGAAFTLITTDKIKDDDQLAKLLSPKDGSLRLQDLMVGKTAASWMGKVRKCWREHLKLETDEQLLEVLAGFHIKDNHHDLEMLREHVSLRFRVVGLVGAETSTTFLYDDAAKQLKIKNLNRFDRESFEQWCRGENWFLPTRPASRRGVAIRTFQDGVTPIDMLEAMPDCTMTLTDHFDGRHLREGRTWGELQVPITDFLRRMLAARPDMRLFLDAHASVAFLAGATLGFKTGADVEVVQKGQNNPGQVWNAHDGVDGPDPVIATETVGDGKDIALAIGLARDPLVQVREYAASALPNVGTILHVLPDGGDDQKAVRGGAHAAAIAATVARAVASIRKPGGTVHVFVSGPNAFSFLLGQQAESMGRCIPYEFDFSGRVDGSYRPTFDI
;
A
#
# COMPACT_ATOMS: atom_id res chain seq x y z
N MET A 1 25.90 -20.12 21.96
CA MET A 1 26.49 -19.77 20.64
C MET A 1 25.32 -19.55 19.70
N ALA A 2 25.08 -18.31 19.25
CA ALA A 2 24.02 -18.04 18.29
C ALA A 2 24.40 -18.70 16.95
N ASN A 3 23.46 -19.41 16.33
CA ASN A 3 23.68 -20.09 15.05
C ASN A 3 23.80 -19.03 13.94
N ALA A 4 25.02 -18.56 13.65
CA ALA A 4 25.28 -17.46 12.70
C ALA A 4 24.88 -17.76 11.25
N VAL A 5 24.49 -19.00 10.94
CA VAL A 5 24.10 -19.46 9.61
C VAL A 5 22.67 -19.01 9.25
N GLU A 6 21.72 -19.13 10.19
CA GLU A 6 20.31 -18.85 9.95
C GLU A 6 20.02 -17.35 9.67
N PRO A 7 20.59 -16.40 10.44
CA PRO A 7 20.44 -14.97 10.13
C PRO A 7 20.98 -14.58 8.74
N ARG A 8 22.05 -15.24 8.30
CA ARG A 8 22.61 -15.01 6.96
C ARG A 8 21.64 -15.47 5.88
N TRP A 9 21.08 -16.68 6.00
CA TRP A 9 20.10 -17.19 5.04
C TRP A 9 18.86 -16.29 4.95
N HIS A 10 18.38 -15.80 6.09
CA HIS A 10 17.27 -14.86 6.12
C HIS A 10 17.60 -13.52 5.45
N GLY A 11 18.81 -12.99 5.63
CA GLY A 11 19.28 -11.80 4.92
C GLY A 11 19.33 -11.99 3.40
N ASP A 12 19.80 -13.14 2.92
CA ASP A 12 19.84 -13.45 1.48
C ASP A 12 18.42 -13.59 0.90
N ASN A 13 17.52 -14.27 1.62
CA ASN A 13 16.12 -14.44 1.22
C ASN A 13 15.40 -13.08 1.18
N TYR A 14 15.69 -12.18 2.12
CA TYR A 14 15.11 -10.85 2.17
C TYR A 14 15.45 -10.03 0.91
N GLN A 15 16.71 -10.03 0.49
CA GLN A 15 17.16 -9.38 -0.74
C GLN A 15 16.52 -10.02 -1.98
N SER A 16 16.47 -11.35 -2.02
CA SER A 16 15.87 -12.11 -3.13
C SER A 16 14.40 -11.76 -3.33
N ARG A 17 13.62 -11.70 -2.24
CA ARG A 17 12.20 -11.33 -2.31
C ARG A 17 12.01 -9.89 -2.78
N PHE A 18 12.85 -8.97 -2.31
CA PHE A 18 12.83 -7.58 -2.80
C PHE A 18 13.11 -7.51 -4.30
N PHE A 19 14.09 -8.25 -4.80
CA PHE A 19 14.37 -8.36 -6.23
C PHE A 19 13.16 -8.86 -7.03
N TRP A 20 12.51 -9.94 -6.57
CA TRP A 20 11.36 -10.50 -7.29
C TRP A 20 10.16 -9.57 -7.36
N ILE A 21 9.89 -8.79 -6.30
CA ILE A 21 8.84 -7.77 -6.31
C ILE A 21 9.03 -6.80 -7.49
N HIS A 22 10.27 -6.39 -7.76
CA HIS A 22 10.59 -5.51 -8.88
C HIS A 22 10.66 -6.24 -10.22
N ALA A 23 11.18 -7.47 -10.27
CA ALA A 23 11.24 -8.27 -11.50
C ALA A 23 9.84 -8.52 -12.07
N ALA A 24 8.82 -8.69 -11.23
CA ALA A 24 7.43 -8.82 -11.68
C ALA A 24 6.98 -7.68 -12.59
N SER A 25 7.47 -6.44 -12.38
CA SER A 25 7.15 -5.28 -13.21
C SER A 25 7.60 -5.43 -14.67
N LEU A 26 8.60 -6.26 -14.94
CA LEU A 26 9.03 -6.57 -16.31
C LEU A 26 7.96 -7.35 -17.09
N LEU A 27 7.01 -8.01 -16.44
CA LEU A 27 5.86 -8.66 -17.10
C LEU A 27 4.56 -7.86 -17.00
N ASP A 28 4.58 -6.74 -16.28
CA ASP A 28 3.45 -5.84 -16.14
C ASP A 28 3.36 -4.92 -17.38
N ALA A 29 2.21 -4.94 -18.06
CA ALA A 29 1.97 -4.13 -19.25
C ALA A 29 1.71 -2.66 -18.91
N GLU A 30 1.27 -2.36 -17.68
CA GLU A 30 1.08 -0.99 -17.20
C GLU A 30 2.39 -0.35 -16.74
N ARG A 31 3.47 -1.13 -16.67
CA ARG A 31 4.82 -0.68 -16.30
C ARG A 31 5.82 -0.84 -17.45
N PRO A 32 5.56 -0.22 -18.62
CA PRO A 32 6.53 -0.26 -19.72
C PRO A 32 7.80 0.53 -19.38
N ASP A 33 7.71 1.44 -18.40
CA ASP A 33 8.84 2.22 -17.90
C ASP A 33 9.93 1.34 -17.29
N VAL A 34 9.61 0.19 -16.69
CA VAL A 34 10.61 -0.72 -16.13
C VAL A 34 11.25 -1.53 -17.25
N VAL A 35 12.53 -1.26 -17.51
CA VAL A 35 13.26 -1.90 -18.62
C VAL A 35 14.30 -2.91 -18.16
N GLU A 36 14.82 -2.78 -16.93
CA GLU A 36 15.82 -3.70 -16.39
C GLU A 36 15.68 -3.82 -14.86
N VAL A 37 15.84 -5.05 -14.35
CA VAL A 37 15.98 -5.33 -12.92
C VAL A 37 17.18 -6.25 -12.71
N THR A 38 18.08 -5.87 -11.82
CA THR A 38 19.32 -6.61 -11.54
C THR A 38 19.40 -6.96 -10.06
N PHE A 39 19.70 -8.22 -9.75
CA PHE A 39 20.02 -8.73 -8.42
C PHE A 39 21.54 -8.74 -8.22
N GLU A 40 22.07 -8.23 -7.11
CA GLU A 40 23.52 -8.12 -6.86
C GLU A 40 24.29 -7.61 -8.09
N ALA A 41 23.95 -6.40 -8.55
CA ALA A 41 24.53 -5.79 -9.74
C ALA A 41 26.04 -5.57 -9.59
N ASP A 42 26.76 -5.50 -10.71
CA ASP A 42 28.15 -4.98 -10.72
C ASP A 42 28.12 -3.44 -10.72
N GLY A 43 27.40 -2.86 -9.75
CA GLY A 43 27.11 -1.44 -9.62
C GLY A 43 28.06 -0.70 -8.68
N PRO A 44 27.72 0.55 -8.29
CA PRO A 44 28.46 1.25 -7.25
C PRO A 44 28.41 0.46 -5.95
N LYS A 45 29.58 0.10 -5.42
CA LYS A 45 29.70 -0.71 -4.20
C LYS A 45 28.78 -0.14 -3.10
N ALA A 46 27.91 -1.01 -2.58
CA ALA A 46 26.97 -0.74 -1.49
C ALA A 46 25.67 -0.01 -1.82
N PHE A 47 25.26 -0.02 -3.07
CA PHE A 47 23.86 0.19 -3.47
C PHE A 47 23.54 -0.70 -4.68
N ASP A 48 24.04 -1.92 -4.62
CA ASP A 48 24.09 -2.87 -5.71
C ASP A 48 23.29 -4.15 -5.44
N ASP A 49 22.71 -4.30 -4.25
CA ASP A 49 21.92 -5.49 -3.88
C ASP A 49 20.74 -5.68 -4.86
N VAL A 50 20.02 -4.60 -5.19
CA VAL A 50 19.00 -4.58 -6.24
C VAL A 50 19.00 -3.25 -6.99
N VAL A 51 19.05 -3.31 -8.32
CA VAL A 51 19.04 -2.14 -9.20
C VAL A 51 17.87 -2.22 -10.17
N ILE A 52 17.12 -1.14 -10.31
CA ILE A 52 16.00 -1.04 -11.27
C ILE A 52 16.27 0.13 -12.22
N ARG A 53 16.22 -0.10 -13.52
CA ARG A 53 16.32 0.96 -14.54
C ARG A 53 14.97 1.24 -15.17
N TYR A 54 14.78 2.51 -15.50
CA TYR A 54 13.56 3.03 -16.08
C TYR A 54 13.82 3.78 -17.40
N ASP A 55 13.00 3.52 -18.41
CA ASP A 55 12.97 4.27 -19.67
C ASP A 55 11.53 4.38 -20.23
N PRO A 56 10.93 5.60 -20.30
CA PRO A 56 11.43 6.83 -19.72
C PRO A 56 11.48 6.74 -18.19
N GLY A 57 12.34 7.52 -17.53
CA GLY A 57 12.47 7.51 -16.07
C GLY A 57 11.12 7.62 -15.35
N ARG A 58 10.94 7.09 -14.13
CA ARG A 58 9.68 7.27 -13.38
C ARG A 58 9.60 8.67 -12.73
N PRO A 59 8.42 9.23 -12.43
CA PRO A 59 8.33 10.50 -11.70
C PRO A 59 8.99 10.42 -10.32
N SER A 60 9.64 11.52 -9.90
CA SER A 60 10.11 11.70 -8.52
C SER A 60 8.96 12.14 -7.61
N ALA A 61 8.87 11.57 -6.40
CA ALA A 61 7.80 11.88 -5.45
C ALA A 61 8.08 13.12 -4.58
N SER A 62 9.36 13.45 -4.37
CA SER A 62 9.80 14.52 -3.46
C SER A 62 10.57 15.65 -4.14
N GLY A 63 10.73 15.64 -5.47
CA GLY A 63 11.46 16.69 -6.19
C GLY A 63 11.15 16.78 -7.69
N PRO A 64 11.65 17.81 -8.37
CA PRO A 64 11.53 17.93 -9.82
C PRO A 64 12.36 16.84 -10.54
N GLY A 65 11.96 16.49 -11.75
CA GLY A 65 12.68 15.53 -12.60
C GLY A 65 12.14 14.10 -12.53
N ARG A 66 12.91 13.18 -13.11
CA ARG A 66 12.54 11.77 -13.24
C ARG A 66 13.68 10.88 -12.73
N VAL A 67 13.33 9.80 -12.05
CA VAL A 67 14.27 8.79 -11.60
C VAL A 67 14.49 7.79 -12.73
N THR A 68 15.71 7.72 -13.25
CA THR A 68 16.10 6.83 -14.36
C THR A 68 16.65 5.50 -13.86
N VAL A 69 17.15 5.48 -12.62
CA VAL A 69 17.64 4.27 -11.97
C VAL A 69 17.50 4.38 -10.46
N ASP A 70 17.01 3.31 -9.84
CA ASP A 70 17.01 3.15 -8.39
C ASP A 70 18.06 2.12 -7.97
N TYR A 71 18.98 2.54 -7.13
CA TYR A 71 20.02 1.71 -6.51
C TYR A 71 19.65 1.41 -5.05
N HIS A 72 19.57 0.13 -4.69
CA HIS A 72 19.16 -0.29 -3.35
C HIS A 72 20.28 -0.99 -2.58
N GLN A 73 20.49 -0.57 -1.34
CA GLN A 73 21.19 -1.32 -0.32
C GLN A 73 20.16 -1.82 0.68
N ILE A 74 20.12 -3.12 0.88
CA ILE A 74 19.13 -3.83 1.67
C ILE A 74 19.83 -4.47 2.87
N LYS A 75 19.32 -4.20 4.06
CA LYS A 75 19.82 -4.75 5.31
C LYS A 75 18.68 -5.39 6.09
N TRP A 76 18.90 -6.63 6.49
CA TRP A 76 18.00 -7.38 7.34
C TRP A 76 18.68 -7.67 8.65
N HIS A 77 17.99 -7.42 9.74
CA HIS A 77 18.44 -7.68 11.10
C HIS A 77 17.51 -8.71 11.75
N ALA A 78 18.10 -9.72 12.39
CA ALA A 78 17.36 -10.84 12.96
C ALA A 78 16.48 -10.45 14.15
N ASP A 79 16.92 -9.45 14.91
CA ASP A 79 16.21 -8.88 16.04
C ASP A 79 15.69 -7.48 15.69
N ARG A 80 14.36 -7.27 15.74
CA ARG A 80 13.73 -5.94 15.52
C ARG A 80 14.02 -4.91 16.63
N SER A 81 14.95 -5.20 17.52
CA SER A 81 15.47 -4.29 18.55
C SER A 81 16.45 -3.27 18.00
N GLY A 82 16.96 -3.43 16.78
CA GLY A 82 17.87 -2.48 16.16
C GLY A 82 17.30 -1.06 16.14
N ARG A 83 18.11 -0.13 16.66
CA ARG A 83 17.80 1.30 16.74
C ARG A 83 18.99 2.10 16.26
N PHE A 84 18.78 2.97 15.27
CA PHE A 84 19.85 3.79 14.71
C PHE A 84 19.47 5.26 14.63
N GLY A 85 20.48 6.11 14.51
CA GLY A 85 20.36 7.55 14.39
C GLY A 85 21.27 8.12 13.30
N PHE A 86 21.28 9.44 13.14
CA PHE A 86 22.10 10.08 12.10
C PHE A 86 23.60 9.79 12.23
N GLU A 87 24.12 9.62 13.46
CA GLU A 87 25.53 9.28 13.72
C GLU A 87 25.87 7.86 13.26
N ASP A 88 24.92 6.93 13.33
CA ASP A 88 25.17 5.54 12.97
C ASP A 88 25.41 5.38 11.45
N LEU A 89 24.95 6.34 10.62
CA LEU A 89 25.24 6.38 9.18
C LEU A 89 26.72 6.68 8.87
N THR A 90 27.50 7.18 9.83
CA THR A 90 28.95 7.38 9.68
C THR A 90 29.76 6.14 10.02
N LYS A 91 29.12 5.10 10.58
CA LYS A 91 29.79 3.91 11.10
C LYS A 91 29.79 2.77 10.07
N PRO A 92 30.95 2.21 9.68
CA PRO A 92 31.01 1.07 8.78
C PRO A 92 30.21 -0.15 9.26
N GLU A 93 30.22 -0.42 10.57
CA GLU A 93 29.54 -1.54 11.19
C GLU A 93 28.01 -1.52 11.01
N PHE A 94 27.41 -0.35 10.80
CA PHE A 94 25.96 -0.21 10.57
C PHE A 94 25.48 -0.98 9.33
N ILE A 95 26.34 -1.11 8.33
CA ILE A 95 26.04 -1.87 7.10
C ILE A 95 26.85 -3.18 7.00
N ASN A 96 27.41 -3.63 8.13
CA ASN A 96 28.33 -4.76 8.21
C ASN A 96 29.59 -4.60 7.33
N ALA A 97 30.08 -3.36 7.17
CA ALA A 97 31.31 -3.05 6.46
C ALA A 97 32.49 -2.93 7.43
N ALA A 98 33.69 -3.29 6.96
CA ALA A 98 34.89 -3.25 7.79
C ALA A 98 35.49 -1.83 7.96
N SER A 99 35.34 -0.96 6.95
CA SER A 99 36.13 0.29 6.91
C SER A 99 35.48 1.47 6.20
N VAL A 100 34.30 1.31 5.58
CA VAL A 100 33.66 2.37 4.80
C VAL A 100 32.20 2.47 5.19
N SER A 101 31.75 3.67 5.56
CA SER A 101 30.37 3.92 5.98
C SER A 101 29.39 4.00 4.81
N ILE A 102 28.08 3.96 5.11
CA ILE A 102 27.04 4.11 4.08
C ILE A 102 27.09 5.49 3.42
N LEU A 103 27.44 6.56 4.16
CA LEU A 103 27.57 7.90 3.59
C LEU A 103 28.79 8.02 2.67
N GLU A 104 29.91 7.38 3.00
CA GLU A 104 31.08 7.35 2.12
C GLU A 104 30.77 6.56 0.84
N ARG A 105 30.06 5.43 0.98
CA ARG A 105 29.55 4.63 -0.14
C ARG A 105 28.60 5.44 -1.04
N LEU A 106 27.68 6.20 -0.45
CA LEU A 106 26.77 7.10 -1.18
C LEU A 106 27.55 8.15 -1.99
N ARG A 107 28.50 8.86 -1.36
CA ARG A 107 29.34 9.85 -2.04
C ARG A 107 30.07 9.22 -3.22
N ASN A 108 30.68 8.06 -3.01
CA ASN A 108 31.43 7.36 -4.06
C ASN A 108 30.50 6.89 -5.20
N ALA A 109 29.30 6.42 -4.86
CA ALA A 109 28.32 5.97 -5.83
C ALA A 109 27.83 7.10 -6.73
N LYS A 110 27.61 8.29 -6.17
CA LYS A 110 27.19 9.48 -6.92
C LYS A 110 28.21 9.96 -7.94
N ALA A 111 29.50 9.77 -7.70
CA ALA A 111 30.55 10.27 -8.59
C ALA A 111 30.50 9.66 -10.01
N GLY A 112 29.89 8.48 -10.18
CA GLY A 112 29.73 7.80 -11.47
C GLY A 112 28.28 7.50 -11.86
N ALA A 113 27.30 8.05 -11.14
CA ALA A 113 25.90 7.76 -11.36
C ALA A 113 25.34 8.54 -12.57
N PRO A 114 24.44 7.94 -13.37
CA PRO A 114 23.74 8.68 -14.42
C PRO A 114 22.82 9.75 -13.82
N GLU A 115 22.44 10.73 -14.64
CA GLU A 115 21.44 11.72 -14.27
C GLU A 115 20.12 11.04 -13.91
N GLY A 116 19.48 11.50 -12.83
CA GLY A 116 18.25 10.90 -12.32
C GLY A 116 18.44 9.62 -11.48
N ALA A 117 19.67 9.29 -11.08
CA ALA A 117 19.91 8.19 -10.14
C ALA A 117 19.42 8.51 -8.72
N ALA A 118 18.72 7.57 -8.12
CA ALA A 118 18.31 7.60 -6.71
C ALA A 118 18.94 6.42 -5.94
N PHE A 119 19.24 6.67 -4.67
CA PHE A 119 19.92 5.72 -3.79
C PHE A 119 19.08 5.48 -2.55
N THR A 120 18.78 4.22 -2.25
CA THR A 120 17.88 3.87 -1.15
C THR A 120 18.54 2.87 -0.21
N LEU A 121 18.60 3.22 1.07
CA LEU A 121 18.85 2.26 2.15
C LEU A 121 17.51 1.68 2.62
N ILE A 122 17.39 0.36 2.59
CA ILE A 122 16.24 -0.38 3.12
C ILE A 122 16.71 -1.18 4.33
N THR A 123 16.06 -1.00 5.48
CA THR A 123 16.39 -1.75 6.69
C THR A 123 15.17 -2.13 7.53
N THR A 124 15.25 -3.26 8.20
CA THR A 124 14.28 -3.67 9.23
C THR A 124 14.47 -2.95 10.56
N ASP A 125 15.63 -2.32 10.78
CA ASP A 125 15.89 -1.52 11.97
C ASP A 125 15.07 -0.24 11.97
N LYS A 126 14.75 0.28 13.15
CA LYS A 126 13.95 1.50 13.31
C LYS A 126 14.84 2.67 13.69
N ILE A 127 14.52 3.87 13.20
CA ILE A 127 15.14 5.10 13.72
C ILE A 127 14.75 5.29 15.19
N LYS A 128 15.69 5.78 16.01
CA LYS A 128 15.45 6.15 17.40
C LYS A 128 14.38 7.26 17.48
N ASP A 129 13.40 7.10 18.37
CA ASP A 129 12.21 7.98 18.42
C ASP A 129 12.56 9.46 18.70
N ASP A 130 13.68 9.72 19.38
CA ASP A 130 14.16 11.05 19.74
C ASP A 130 15.27 11.60 18.82
N ASP A 131 15.68 10.84 17.80
CA ASP A 131 16.78 11.22 16.91
C ASP A 131 16.37 12.20 15.82
N GLN A 132 17.30 13.08 15.46
CA GLN A 132 17.13 14.11 14.44
C GLN A 132 16.76 13.54 13.07
N LEU A 133 17.24 12.33 12.74
CA LEU A 133 17.03 11.69 11.45
C LEU A 133 15.54 11.44 11.16
N ALA A 134 14.75 11.08 12.18
CA ALA A 134 13.31 10.84 12.02
C ALA A 134 12.57 12.08 11.50
N LYS A 135 13.04 13.29 11.86
CA LYS A 135 12.47 14.56 11.39
C LYS A 135 12.97 14.98 10.01
N LEU A 136 13.97 14.30 9.45
CA LEU A 136 14.52 14.60 8.13
C LEU A 136 13.92 13.73 7.03
N LEU A 137 13.35 12.56 7.35
CA LEU A 137 12.76 11.72 6.34
C LEU A 137 11.42 12.29 5.85
N SER A 138 11.24 12.28 4.53
CA SER A 138 9.99 12.58 3.87
C SER A 138 9.02 11.42 4.12
N PRO A 139 7.81 11.69 4.65
CA PRO A 139 6.80 10.65 4.82
C PRO A 139 6.26 10.13 3.48
N LYS A 140 6.59 10.78 2.35
CA LYS A 140 6.10 10.40 1.01
C LYS A 140 6.88 9.25 0.38
N ASP A 141 8.21 9.26 0.53
CA ASP A 141 9.10 8.34 -0.18
C ASP A 141 10.42 8.04 0.55
N GLY A 142 10.54 8.48 1.80
CA GLY A 142 11.76 8.30 2.61
C GLY A 142 12.93 9.17 2.19
N SER A 143 12.77 10.13 1.27
CA SER A 143 13.86 11.04 0.89
C SER A 143 14.29 11.94 2.04
N LEU A 144 15.56 12.37 2.09
CA LEU A 144 15.97 13.42 3.02
C LEU A 144 15.38 14.79 2.62
N ARG A 145 14.72 15.46 3.56
CA ARG A 145 14.22 16.83 3.45
C ARG A 145 15.37 17.81 3.65
N LEU A 146 16.12 18.06 2.57
CA LEU A 146 17.32 18.88 2.59
C LEU A 146 17.08 20.32 3.05
N GLN A 147 15.90 20.88 2.74
CA GLN A 147 15.49 22.19 3.24
C GLN A 147 15.38 22.23 4.77
N ASP A 148 14.88 21.15 5.38
CA ASP A 148 14.74 21.04 6.83
C ASP A 148 16.12 20.80 7.47
N LEU A 149 16.99 20.06 6.79
CA LEU A 149 18.39 19.90 7.18
C LEU A 149 19.14 21.23 7.26
N MET A 150 18.77 22.24 6.45
CA MET A 150 19.39 23.57 6.44
C MET A 150 18.83 24.54 7.48
N VAL A 151 17.84 24.13 8.28
CA VAL A 151 17.30 24.97 9.36
C VAL A 151 18.36 25.17 10.46
N GLY A 152 18.46 26.40 10.96
CA GLY A 152 19.41 26.79 12.02
C GLY A 152 20.79 27.17 11.48
N LYS A 153 21.33 28.31 11.95
CA LYS A 153 22.52 28.96 11.38
C LYS A 153 23.87 28.48 11.95
N THR A 154 23.87 27.78 13.09
CA THR A 154 25.11 27.40 13.80
C THR A 154 25.22 25.89 13.94
N ALA A 155 26.46 25.40 14.08
CA ALA A 155 26.74 23.98 14.32
C ALA A 155 26.18 23.45 15.66
N ALA A 156 25.84 24.35 16.59
CA ALA A 156 25.20 24.00 17.86
C ALA A 156 23.68 23.79 17.73
N SER A 157 23.08 24.25 16.63
CA SER A 157 21.66 24.04 16.36
C SER A 157 21.35 22.55 16.16
N TRP A 158 20.09 22.18 16.35
CA TRP A 158 19.60 20.79 16.25
C TRP A 158 20.05 20.10 14.95
N MET A 159 19.85 20.75 13.79
CA MET A 159 20.31 20.25 12.49
C MET A 159 21.76 20.60 12.17
N GLY A 160 22.31 21.66 12.76
CA GLY A 160 23.73 21.99 12.65
C GLY A 160 24.64 20.87 13.17
N LYS A 161 24.20 20.12 14.19
CA LYS A 161 24.89 18.92 14.69
C LYS A 161 24.95 17.81 13.64
N VAL A 162 23.83 17.55 12.96
CA VAL A 162 23.74 16.55 11.88
C VAL A 162 24.66 16.94 10.72
N ARG A 163 24.56 18.19 10.25
CA ARG A 163 25.42 18.70 9.17
C ARG A 163 26.90 18.62 9.53
N LYS A 164 27.27 19.06 10.74
CA LYS A 164 28.65 18.98 11.23
C LYS A 164 29.16 17.53 11.25
N CYS A 165 28.40 16.62 11.86
CA CYS A 165 28.77 15.20 11.95
C CYS A 165 29.05 14.60 10.57
N TRP A 166 28.12 14.78 9.62
CA TRP A 166 28.27 14.21 8.29
C TRP A 166 29.35 14.89 7.45
N ARG A 167 29.52 16.22 7.54
CA ARG A 167 30.61 16.92 6.85
C ARG A 167 31.98 16.52 7.34
N GLU A 168 32.18 16.49 8.66
CA GLU A 168 33.46 16.09 9.25
C GLU A 168 33.81 14.65 8.87
N HIS A 169 32.83 13.74 8.95
CA HIS A 169 33.00 12.35 8.51
C HIS A 169 33.38 12.24 7.03
N LEU A 170 32.63 12.90 6.16
CA LEU A 170 32.86 12.88 4.71
C LEU A 170 34.03 13.76 4.24
N LYS A 171 34.63 14.52 5.16
CA LYS A 171 35.70 15.50 4.89
C LYS A 171 35.29 16.55 3.86
N LEU A 172 34.08 17.09 4.02
CA LEU A 172 33.51 18.13 3.17
C LEU A 172 33.71 19.51 3.81
N GLU A 173 34.01 20.51 2.99
CA GLU A 173 34.29 21.87 3.46
C GLU A 173 32.99 22.64 3.74
N THR A 174 31.97 22.46 2.89
CA THR A 174 30.74 23.27 2.91
C THR A 174 29.47 22.44 3.07
N ASP A 175 28.40 23.07 3.57
CA ASP A 175 27.08 22.43 3.68
C ASP A 175 26.52 22.14 2.27
N GLU A 176 26.85 22.95 1.26
CA GLU A 176 26.43 22.75 -0.14
C GLU A 176 26.97 21.44 -0.72
N GLN A 177 28.25 21.13 -0.50
CA GLN A 177 28.84 19.84 -0.89
C GLN A 177 28.13 18.66 -0.22
N LEU A 178 27.70 18.83 1.04
CA LEU A 178 26.92 17.80 1.74
C LEU A 178 25.55 17.62 1.09
N LEU A 179 24.85 18.71 0.72
CA LEU A 179 23.56 18.62 0.05
C LEU A 179 23.65 17.90 -1.29
N GLU A 180 24.71 18.14 -2.08
CA GLU A 180 24.96 17.42 -3.33
C GLU A 180 25.10 15.91 -3.11
N VAL A 181 25.80 15.50 -2.06
CA VAL A 181 25.94 14.08 -1.69
C VAL A 181 24.62 13.48 -1.21
N LEU A 182 23.79 14.23 -0.49
CA LEU A 182 22.53 13.71 0.08
C LEU A 182 21.34 13.77 -0.87
N ALA A 183 21.41 14.55 -1.96
CA ALA A 183 20.31 14.68 -2.91
C ALA A 183 19.90 13.32 -3.50
N GLY A 184 18.62 12.97 -3.47
CA GLY A 184 18.17 11.66 -3.96
C GLY A 184 18.62 10.46 -3.11
N PHE A 185 19.05 10.70 -1.86
CA PHE A 185 19.24 9.64 -0.87
C PHE A 185 17.95 9.43 -0.07
N HIS A 186 17.53 8.18 0.00
CA HIS A 186 16.33 7.72 0.68
C HIS A 186 16.68 6.71 1.76
N ILE A 187 15.94 6.74 2.86
CA ILE A 187 16.04 5.75 3.93
C ILE A 187 14.63 5.22 4.21
N LYS A 188 14.49 3.90 4.21
CA LYS A 188 13.28 3.17 4.58
C LYS A 188 13.60 2.30 5.78
N ASP A 189 13.29 2.81 6.96
CA ASP A 189 13.44 2.10 8.22
C ASP A 189 12.18 1.28 8.53
N ASN A 190 12.28 0.38 9.51
CA ASN A 190 11.20 -0.48 9.97
C ASN A 190 10.45 -1.19 8.83
N HIS A 191 11.21 -1.63 7.82
CA HIS A 191 10.64 -2.25 6.64
C HIS A 191 9.96 -3.60 6.97
N HIS A 192 9.12 -4.05 6.04
CA HIS A 192 8.39 -5.32 6.10
C HIS A 192 9.27 -6.51 6.52
N ASP A 193 8.69 -7.49 7.22
CA ASP A 193 9.37 -8.76 7.50
C ASP A 193 9.35 -9.69 6.28
N LEU A 194 10.03 -10.83 6.43
CA LEU A 194 10.12 -11.87 5.43
C LEU A 194 8.75 -12.38 4.98
N GLU A 195 7.80 -12.64 5.89
CA GLU A 195 6.50 -13.18 5.50
C GLU A 195 5.70 -12.16 4.69
N MET A 196 5.68 -10.90 5.11
CA MET A 196 5.06 -9.83 4.33
C MET A 196 5.71 -9.67 2.94
N LEU A 197 7.04 -9.81 2.83
CA LEU A 197 7.72 -9.83 1.52
C LEU A 197 7.36 -11.05 0.67
N ARG A 198 7.19 -12.23 1.27
CA ARG A 198 6.73 -13.43 0.57
C ARG A 198 5.37 -13.17 -0.05
N GLU A 199 4.44 -12.67 0.74
CA GLU A 199 3.09 -12.37 0.25
C GLU A 199 3.11 -11.30 -0.85
N HIS A 200 4.00 -10.30 -0.77
CA HIS A 200 4.17 -9.27 -1.81
C HIS A 200 4.64 -9.87 -3.13
N VAL A 201 5.65 -10.74 -3.10
CA VAL A 201 6.12 -11.47 -4.29
C VAL A 201 4.95 -12.25 -4.88
N SER A 202 4.25 -13.03 -4.06
CA SER A 202 3.16 -13.89 -4.50
C SER A 202 2.00 -13.11 -5.12
N LEU A 203 1.61 -11.97 -4.53
CA LEU A 203 0.61 -11.08 -5.11
C LEU A 203 1.07 -10.54 -6.46
N ARG A 204 2.27 -9.95 -6.54
CA ARG A 204 2.83 -9.37 -7.77
C ARG A 204 2.94 -10.41 -8.88
N PHE A 205 3.34 -11.63 -8.53
CA PHE A 205 3.47 -12.74 -9.47
C PHE A 205 2.11 -13.16 -10.01
N ARG A 206 1.11 -13.37 -9.15
CA ARG A 206 -0.27 -13.64 -9.60
C ARG A 206 -0.81 -12.55 -10.51
N VAL A 207 -0.54 -11.29 -10.17
CA VAL A 207 -0.97 -10.12 -10.96
C VAL A 207 -0.49 -10.19 -12.40
N VAL A 208 0.75 -10.64 -12.64
CA VAL A 208 1.33 -10.75 -13.99
C VAL A 208 1.19 -12.15 -14.62
N GLY A 209 0.50 -13.06 -13.94
CA GLY A 209 0.19 -14.41 -14.42
C GLY A 209 1.19 -15.49 -14.08
N LEU A 210 2.03 -15.26 -13.06
CA LEU A 210 2.93 -16.25 -12.48
C LEU A 210 2.31 -16.90 -11.23
N VAL A 211 2.80 -18.08 -10.85
CA VAL A 211 2.45 -18.78 -9.61
C VAL A 211 2.86 -17.93 -8.40
N GLY A 212 2.09 -17.98 -7.31
CA GLY A 212 2.40 -17.22 -6.08
C GLY A 212 3.27 -17.99 -5.07
N ALA A 213 3.03 -19.29 -4.90
CA ALA A 213 3.78 -20.22 -4.03
C ALA A 213 3.88 -19.85 -2.52
N GLU A 214 3.07 -18.93 -2.00
CA GLU A 214 3.11 -18.49 -0.59
C GLU A 214 2.75 -19.59 0.41
N THR A 215 1.94 -20.58 0.01
CA THR A 215 1.48 -21.66 0.88
C THR A 215 2.48 -22.81 1.01
N SER A 216 3.57 -22.78 0.24
CA SER A 216 4.59 -23.82 0.25
C SER A 216 5.55 -23.65 1.42
N THR A 217 5.96 -24.77 2.04
CA THR A 217 6.95 -24.76 3.14
C THR A 217 8.25 -24.07 2.72
N THR A 218 8.76 -24.42 1.55
CA THR A 218 9.89 -23.75 0.91
C THR A 218 9.37 -22.69 -0.05
N PHE A 219 9.88 -21.45 0.04
CA PHE A 219 9.57 -20.44 -0.95
C PHE A 219 10.51 -20.56 -2.13
N LEU A 220 10.00 -21.06 -3.27
CA LEU A 220 10.83 -21.45 -4.41
C LEU A 220 11.69 -20.28 -4.96
N TYR A 221 11.20 -19.04 -4.82
CA TYR A 221 11.87 -17.85 -5.34
C TYR A 221 13.13 -17.48 -4.54
N ASP A 222 13.24 -17.89 -3.27
CA ASP A 222 14.42 -17.59 -2.45
C ASP A 222 15.68 -18.25 -3.02
N ASP A 223 15.60 -19.50 -3.46
CA ASP A 223 16.74 -20.20 -4.05
C ASP A 223 16.97 -19.79 -5.51
N ALA A 224 15.89 -19.52 -6.26
CA ALA A 224 15.98 -19.13 -7.66
C ALA A 224 16.88 -17.90 -7.88
N ALA A 225 16.78 -16.86 -7.03
CA ALA A 225 17.62 -15.66 -7.15
C ALA A 225 19.11 -15.97 -6.96
N LYS A 226 19.44 -16.88 -6.03
CA LYS A 226 20.82 -17.32 -5.78
C LYS A 226 21.38 -18.05 -7.01
N GLN A 227 20.56 -18.90 -7.64
CA GLN A 227 20.95 -19.59 -8.87
C GLN A 227 21.22 -18.62 -10.02
N LEU A 228 20.50 -17.49 -10.11
CA LEU A 228 20.78 -16.46 -11.12
C LEU A 228 22.18 -15.89 -10.94
N LYS A 229 22.57 -15.53 -9.72
CA LYS A 229 23.91 -14.98 -9.45
C LYS A 229 25.00 -15.99 -9.75
N ILE A 230 24.82 -17.26 -9.34
CA ILE A 230 25.80 -18.34 -9.62
C ILE A 230 26.00 -18.53 -11.12
N LYS A 231 24.93 -18.40 -11.92
CA LYS A 231 24.97 -18.56 -13.38
C LYS A 231 25.32 -17.28 -14.15
N ASN A 232 25.55 -16.16 -13.47
CA ASN A 232 25.70 -14.82 -14.07
C ASN A 232 24.49 -14.42 -14.96
N LEU A 233 23.28 -14.77 -14.52
CA LEU A 233 21.99 -14.44 -15.14
C LEU A 233 21.15 -13.51 -14.24
N ASN A 234 21.81 -12.76 -13.37
CA ASN A 234 21.21 -11.91 -12.35
C ASN A 234 20.70 -10.56 -12.87
N ARG A 235 20.75 -10.33 -14.18
CA ARG A 235 20.22 -9.13 -14.85
C ARG A 235 19.11 -9.55 -15.80
N PHE A 236 17.92 -8.99 -15.60
CA PHE A 236 16.78 -9.23 -16.46
C PHE A 236 16.31 -7.96 -17.15
N ASP A 237 16.03 -8.09 -18.43
CA ASP A 237 15.06 -7.29 -19.16
C ASP A 237 13.74 -8.06 -19.32
N ARG A 238 12.77 -7.47 -20.03
CA ARG A 238 11.45 -8.07 -20.25
C ARG A 238 11.51 -9.42 -20.96
N GLU A 239 12.32 -9.53 -22.01
CA GLU A 239 12.41 -10.75 -22.82
C GLU A 239 13.08 -11.88 -22.03
N SER A 240 14.23 -11.60 -21.41
CA SER A 240 14.99 -12.58 -20.65
C SER A 240 14.26 -13.06 -19.40
N PHE A 241 13.52 -12.18 -18.70
CA PHE A 241 12.69 -12.60 -17.56
C PHE A 241 11.52 -13.48 -18.00
N GLU A 242 10.85 -13.15 -19.11
CA GLU A 242 9.78 -13.98 -19.66
C GLU A 242 10.31 -15.37 -20.04
N GLN A 243 11.44 -15.42 -20.74
CA GLN A 243 12.09 -16.67 -21.14
C GLN A 243 12.47 -17.53 -19.92
N TRP A 244 13.02 -16.90 -18.87
CA TRP A 244 13.33 -17.58 -17.61
C TRP A 244 12.07 -18.17 -16.96
N CYS A 245 11.01 -17.38 -16.81
CA CYS A 245 9.76 -17.83 -16.22
C CYS A 245 9.13 -18.99 -17.01
N ARG A 246 9.26 -19.00 -18.35
CA ARG A 246 8.84 -20.13 -19.19
C ARG A 246 9.69 -21.37 -18.93
N GLY A 247 11.01 -21.23 -18.88
CA GLY A 247 11.93 -22.33 -18.61
C GLY A 247 11.71 -22.99 -17.25
N GLU A 248 11.39 -22.19 -16.23
CA GLU A 248 11.11 -22.65 -14.86
C GLU A 248 9.65 -23.07 -14.62
N ASN A 249 8.79 -23.02 -15.65
CA ASN A 249 7.35 -23.33 -15.57
C ASN A 249 6.58 -22.51 -14.51
N TRP A 250 6.88 -21.21 -14.40
CA TRP A 250 6.25 -20.33 -13.40
C TRP A 250 4.93 -19.72 -13.85
N PHE A 251 4.58 -19.79 -15.12
CA PHE A 251 3.30 -19.26 -15.61
C PHE A 251 2.11 -20.09 -15.09
N LEU A 252 1.06 -19.39 -14.66
CA LEU A 252 -0.22 -20.03 -14.36
C LEU A 252 -0.79 -20.67 -15.63
N PRO A 253 -1.53 -21.79 -15.52
CA PRO A 253 -2.17 -22.45 -16.67
C PRO A 253 -3.08 -21.51 -17.46
N THR A 254 -3.73 -20.57 -16.75
CA THR A 254 -4.54 -19.51 -17.34
C THR A 254 -3.92 -18.19 -16.93
N ARG A 255 -3.49 -17.39 -17.91
CA ARG A 255 -3.01 -16.03 -17.63
C ARG A 255 -4.21 -15.16 -17.23
N PRO A 256 -4.20 -14.50 -16.06
CA PRO A 256 -5.23 -13.55 -15.71
C PRO A 256 -5.26 -12.43 -16.76
N ALA A 257 -6.46 -11.92 -17.04
CA ALA A 257 -6.59 -10.77 -17.92
C ALA A 257 -5.79 -9.60 -17.34
N SER A 258 -4.98 -8.94 -18.18
CA SER A 258 -4.31 -7.70 -17.79
C SER A 258 -5.38 -6.65 -17.49
N ARG A 259 -5.33 -6.06 -16.30
CA ARG A 259 -6.28 -5.03 -15.84
C ARG A 259 -5.49 -3.80 -15.40
N ARG A 260 -6.04 -2.61 -15.66
CA ARG A 260 -5.36 -1.36 -15.33
C ARG A 260 -5.43 -1.16 -13.83
N GLY A 261 -4.27 -0.98 -13.20
CA GLY A 261 -4.22 -0.54 -11.82
C GLY A 261 -4.83 0.86 -11.69
N VAL A 262 -5.81 1.01 -10.80
CA VAL A 262 -6.41 2.31 -10.46
C VAL A 262 -6.42 2.43 -8.94
N ALA A 263 -5.83 3.50 -8.41
CA ALA A 263 -5.65 3.66 -6.97
C ALA A 263 -6.34 4.92 -6.43
N ILE A 264 -7.00 4.80 -5.28
CA ILE A 264 -7.50 5.93 -4.48
C ILE A 264 -6.97 5.79 -3.06
N ARG A 265 -6.34 6.86 -2.56
CA ARG A 265 -5.70 6.89 -1.24
C ARG A 265 -6.24 8.01 -0.36
N THR A 266 -6.69 7.66 0.85
CA THR A 266 -6.99 8.63 1.90
C THR A 266 -6.09 8.50 3.12
N PHE A 267 -5.36 7.39 3.25
CA PHE A 267 -4.37 7.19 4.30
C PHE A 267 -2.96 7.46 3.78
N GLN A 268 -2.12 8.08 4.61
CA GLN A 268 -0.69 8.19 4.32
C GLN A 268 -0.07 6.79 4.29
N ASP A 269 0.83 6.56 3.35
CA ASP A 269 1.50 5.27 3.16
C ASP A 269 2.04 4.74 4.50
N GLY A 270 1.80 3.47 4.78
CA GLY A 270 2.72 2.72 5.63
C GLY A 270 3.98 2.49 4.80
N VAL A 271 4.98 3.37 4.94
CA VAL A 271 6.32 3.32 4.33
C VAL A 271 6.56 2.09 3.42
N THR A 272 6.36 2.22 2.10
CA THR A 272 7.41 2.01 1.08
C THR A 272 6.96 2.29 -0.37
N PRO A 273 7.88 2.75 -1.24
CA PRO A 273 7.78 2.73 -2.71
C PRO A 273 7.43 1.39 -3.39
N ILE A 274 7.33 0.27 -2.66
CA ILE A 274 6.72 -0.96 -3.20
C ILE A 274 5.20 -0.78 -3.39
N ASP A 275 4.58 0.15 -2.65
CA ASP A 275 3.20 0.60 -2.86
C ASP A 275 3.08 1.57 -4.05
N MET A 276 4.18 2.11 -4.60
CA MET A 276 4.15 2.92 -5.84
C MET A 276 4.00 2.07 -7.11
N LEU A 277 3.65 0.79 -6.96
CA LEU A 277 3.41 -0.17 -8.06
C LEU A 277 1.94 -0.58 -8.17
N GLU A 278 1.03 0.04 -7.42
CA GLU A 278 -0.40 -0.27 -7.49
C GLU A 278 -1.05 0.22 -8.80
N ALA A 279 -0.72 1.43 -9.22
CA ALA A 279 -1.27 2.07 -10.40
C ALA A 279 -0.27 3.09 -10.96
N MET A 280 -0.41 3.43 -12.24
CA MET A 280 0.36 4.53 -12.83
C MET A 280 -0.04 5.88 -12.20
N PRO A 281 0.84 6.89 -12.19
CA PRO A 281 0.56 8.18 -11.55
C PRO A 281 -0.71 8.88 -12.04
N ASP A 282 -1.03 8.77 -13.33
CA ASP A 282 -2.24 9.31 -13.96
C ASP A 282 -3.52 8.51 -13.63
N CYS A 283 -3.32 7.27 -13.16
CA CYS A 283 -4.32 6.33 -12.67
C CYS A 283 -4.34 6.26 -11.12
N THR A 284 -3.71 7.22 -10.44
CA THR A 284 -3.66 7.30 -8.98
C THR A 284 -4.27 8.62 -8.51
N MET A 285 -5.16 8.57 -7.52
CA MET A 285 -5.69 9.74 -6.83
C MET A 285 -5.31 9.71 -5.35
N THR A 286 -4.54 10.72 -4.93
CA THR A 286 -4.09 10.87 -3.55
C THR A 286 -4.84 12.01 -2.88
N LEU A 287 -5.60 11.70 -1.84
CA LEU A 287 -6.37 12.66 -1.03
C LEU A 287 -5.82 12.79 0.39
N THR A 288 -4.65 12.23 0.69
CA THR A 288 -4.06 12.17 2.05
C THR A 288 -3.89 13.54 2.70
N ASP A 289 -3.69 14.60 1.91
CA ASP A 289 -3.54 15.97 2.43
C ASP A 289 -4.86 16.54 2.99
N HIS A 290 -5.99 15.89 2.73
CA HIS A 290 -7.28 16.23 3.34
C HIS A 290 -7.48 15.61 4.72
N PHE A 291 -6.62 14.66 5.12
CA PHE A 291 -6.77 13.88 6.34
C PHE A 291 -5.62 14.11 7.34
N ASP A 292 -5.94 13.91 8.62
CA ASP A 292 -5.02 13.68 9.73
C ASP A 292 -5.39 12.32 10.34
N GLY A 293 -4.68 11.28 9.91
CA GLY A 293 -5.06 9.89 10.16
C GLY A 293 -6.40 9.55 9.51
N ARG A 294 -7.38 9.14 10.33
CA ARG A 294 -8.76 8.83 9.91
C ARG A 294 -9.69 10.04 9.87
N HIS A 295 -9.24 11.20 10.35
CA HIS A 295 -10.09 12.38 10.46
C HIS A 295 -9.81 13.35 9.34
N LEU A 296 -10.85 14.02 8.84
CA LEU A 296 -10.66 15.18 7.99
C LEU A 296 -9.94 16.28 8.76
N ARG A 297 -9.06 17.01 8.08
CA ARG A 297 -8.43 18.20 8.64
C ARG A 297 -9.48 19.30 8.87
N GLU A 298 -9.17 20.19 9.80
CA GLU A 298 -10.00 21.35 10.11
C GLU A 298 -10.35 22.14 8.84
N GLY A 299 -11.63 22.49 8.71
CA GLY A 299 -12.15 23.23 7.55
C GLY A 299 -12.42 22.39 6.29
N ARG A 300 -12.20 21.07 6.31
CA ARG A 300 -12.55 20.16 5.21
C ARG A 300 -13.86 19.42 5.48
N THR A 301 -14.58 19.06 4.42
CA THR A 301 -15.81 18.27 4.52
C THR A 301 -15.80 17.08 3.56
N TRP A 302 -16.56 16.02 3.88
CA TRP A 302 -16.72 14.86 3.00
C TRP A 302 -17.35 15.22 1.65
N GLY A 303 -18.31 16.15 1.64
CA GLY A 303 -18.99 16.58 0.41
C GLY A 303 -18.04 17.15 -0.65
N GLU A 304 -16.96 17.83 -0.23
CA GLU A 304 -15.92 18.34 -1.14
C GLU A 304 -15.15 17.24 -1.86
N LEU A 305 -15.10 16.02 -1.31
CA LEU A 305 -14.35 14.89 -1.88
C LEU A 305 -15.17 14.08 -2.88
N GLN A 306 -16.50 14.15 -2.82
CA GLN A 306 -17.38 13.30 -3.64
C GLN A 306 -17.17 13.52 -5.14
N VAL A 307 -17.28 14.77 -5.61
CA VAL A 307 -17.14 15.10 -7.04
C VAL A 307 -15.75 14.69 -7.57
N PRO A 308 -14.62 15.09 -6.94
CA PRO A 308 -13.29 14.63 -7.36
C PRO A 308 -13.16 13.10 -7.49
N ILE A 309 -13.65 12.34 -6.50
CA ILE A 309 -13.61 10.86 -6.52
C ILE A 309 -14.41 10.34 -7.72
N THR A 310 -15.66 10.79 -7.88
CA THR A 310 -16.53 10.27 -8.94
C THR A 310 -16.04 10.63 -10.34
N ASP A 311 -15.53 11.84 -10.54
CA ASP A 311 -14.99 12.29 -11.83
C ASP A 311 -13.71 11.55 -12.19
N PHE A 312 -12.84 11.30 -11.21
CA PHE A 312 -11.66 10.45 -11.39
C PHE A 312 -12.04 9.05 -11.87
N LEU A 313 -12.97 8.38 -11.18
CA LEU A 313 -13.41 7.03 -11.54
C LEU A 313 -14.11 6.97 -12.89
N ARG A 314 -14.96 7.95 -13.22
CA ARG A 314 -15.61 8.05 -14.54
C ARG A 314 -14.59 8.25 -15.66
N ARG A 315 -13.56 9.08 -15.43
CA ARG A 315 -12.46 9.27 -16.38
C ARG A 315 -11.68 7.98 -16.60
N MET A 316 -11.41 7.22 -15.53
CA MET A 316 -10.79 5.89 -15.66
C MET A 316 -11.68 4.97 -16.49
N LEU A 317 -12.94 4.79 -16.11
CA LEU A 317 -13.90 3.96 -16.83
C LEU A 317 -13.99 4.31 -18.32
N ALA A 318 -14.08 5.60 -18.66
CA ALA A 318 -14.15 6.06 -20.04
C ALA A 318 -12.92 5.71 -20.89
N ALA A 319 -11.74 5.63 -20.27
CA ALA A 319 -10.52 5.23 -20.93
C ALA A 319 -10.38 3.71 -21.06
N ARG A 320 -10.82 2.94 -20.06
CA ARG A 320 -10.85 1.46 -20.10
C ARG A 320 -11.82 0.90 -19.04
N PRO A 321 -12.64 -0.11 -19.39
CA PRO A 321 -13.59 -0.70 -18.45
C PRO A 321 -12.96 -1.67 -17.47
N ASP A 322 -11.85 -2.31 -17.82
CA ASP A 322 -11.16 -3.33 -17.02
C ASP A 322 -10.19 -2.70 -16.03
N MET A 323 -10.51 -2.80 -14.75
CA MET A 323 -9.78 -2.13 -13.67
C MET A 323 -9.46 -3.10 -12.53
N ARG A 324 -8.27 -2.92 -11.95
CA ARG A 324 -7.89 -3.47 -10.64
C ARG A 324 -7.79 -2.30 -9.66
N LEU A 325 -8.73 -2.23 -8.73
CA LEU A 325 -8.78 -1.14 -7.76
C LEU A 325 -7.88 -1.42 -6.56
N PHE A 326 -7.10 -0.43 -6.19
CA PHE A 326 -6.36 -0.35 -4.93
C PHE A 326 -7.00 0.75 -4.09
N LEU A 327 -7.61 0.35 -2.97
CA LEU A 327 -8.42 1.23 -2.12
C LEU A 327 -7.81 1.30 -0.72
N ASP A 328 -6.69 2.02 -0.60
CA ASP A 328 -6.13 2.46 0.68
C ASP A 328 -6.93 3.65 1.21
N ALA A 329 -8.22 3.39 1.42
CA ALA A 329 -9.21 4.40 1.64
C ALA A 329 -10.21 4.01 2.73
N HIS A 330 -10.96 5.00 3.20
CA HIS A 330 -12.11 4.81 4.09
C HIS A 330 -13.19 3.94 3.42
N ALA A 331 -13.98 3.20 4.20
CA ALA A 331 -14.98 2.26 3.69
C ALA A 331 -16.08 2.97 2.87
N SER A 332 -16.43 4.19 3.27
CA SER A 332 -17.29 5.14 2.53
C SER A 332 -16.76 5.48 1.14
N VAL A 333 -15.44 5.64 0.98
CA VAL A 333 -14.82 5.89 -0.34
C VAL A 333 -14.90 4.64 -1.21
N ALA A 334 -14.69 3.45 -0.62
CA ALA A 334 -14.89 2.18 -1.33
C ALA A 334 -16.35 2.00 -1.77
N PHE A 335 -17.32 2.32 -0.90
CA PHE A 335 -18.74 2.30 -1.24
C PHE A 335 -19.09 3.30 -2.35
N LEU A 336 -18.60 4.54 -2.26
CA LEU A 336 -18.78 5.55 -3.32
C LEU A 336 -18.18 5.09 -4.65
N ALA A 337 -17.01 4.42 -4.62
CA ALA A 337 -16.40 3.86 -5.82
C ALA A 337 -17.28 2.78 -6.44
N GLY A 338 -17.86 1.89 -5.63
CA GLY A 338 -18.82 0.89 -6.06
C GLY A 338 -20.07 1.51 -6.70
N ALA A 339 -20.65 2.51 -6.06
CA ALA A 339 -21.83 3.21 -6.58
C ALA A 339 -21.54 3.93 -7.90
N THR A 340 -20.33 4.48 -8.05
CA THR A 340 -19.89 5.14 -9.29
C THR A 340 -19.63 4.14 -10.41
N LEU A 341 -19.07 2.97 -10.09
CA LEU A 341 -18.77 1.86 -11.00
C LEU A 341 -19.82 0.74 -10.91
N GLY A 342 -21.10 1.12 -10.82
CA GLY A 342 -22.21 0.18 -10.67
C GLY A 342 -22.41 -0.74 -11.88
N PHE A 343 -23.21 -1.79 -11.74
CA PHE A 343 -23.37 -2.86 -12.75
C PHE A 343 -23.78 -2.39 -14.15
N LYS A 344 -24.50 -1.27 -14.25
CA LYS A 344 -24.99 -0.73 -15.53
C LYS A 344 -23.96 0.12 -16.28
N THR A 345 -22.79 0.35 -15.69
CA THR A 345 -21.76 1.23 -16.26
C THR A 345 -20.85 0.52 -17.26
N GLY A 346 -20.88 -0.82 -17.30
CA GLY A 346 -19.95 -1.64 -18.09
C GLY A 346 -18.56 -1.77 -17.46
N ALA A 347 -18.37 -1.31 -16.21
CA ALA A 347 -17.13 -1.48 -15.47
C ALA A 347 -16.88 -2.97 -15.16
N ASP A 348 -15.69 -3.45 -15.48
CA ASP A 348 -15.19 -4.76 -15.11
C ASP A 348 -14.10 -4.58 -14.05
N VAL A 349 -14.46 -4.84 -12.79
CA VAL A 349 -13.63 -4.44 -11.65
C VAL A 349 -13.31 -5.63 -10.74
N GLU A 350 -12.04 -5.73 -10.38
CA GLU A 350 -11.59 -6.48 -9.21
C GLU A 350 -10.91 -5.55 -8.22
N VAL A 351 -10.94 -5.92 -6.94
CA VAL A 351 -10.40 -5.08 -5.85
C VAL A 351 -9.28 -5.82 -5.16
N VAL A 352 -8.17 -5.15 -4.90
CA VAL A 352 -7.08 -5.68 -4.07
C VAL A 352 -7.45 -5.39 -2.62
N GLN A 353 -7.90 -6.42 -1.91
CA GLN A 353 -8.26 -6.36 -0.50
C GLN A 353 -7.02 -6.57 0.38
N LYS A 354 -6.56 -5.52 1.05
CA LYS A 354 -5.51 -5.61 2.09
C LYS A 354 -6.12 -6.04 3.43
N GLY A 355 -5.35 -6.75 4.25
CA GLY A 355 -5.83 -7.26 5.54
C GLY A 355 -4.76 -7.18 6.62
N GLN A 356 -5.11 -7.59 7.84
CA GLN A 356 -4.12 -7.71 8.91
C GLN A 356 -3.05 -8.71 8.50
N ASN A 357 -1.80 -8.25 8.37
CA ASN A 357 -0.65 -9.03 7.92
C ASN A 357 -0.84 -9.67 6.53
N ASN A 358 -1.47 -8.97 5.59
CA ASN A 358 -1.55 -9.40 4.19
C ASN A 358 -1.38 -8.17 3.26
N PRO A 359 -0.43 -8.18 2.31
CA PRO A 359 -0.17 -7.10 1.36
C PRO A 359 -1.30 -6.86 0.36
N GLY A 360 -2.25 -7.78 0.26
CA GLY A 360 -3.39 -7.69 -0.63
C GLY A 360 -3.72 -9.04 -1.27
N GLN A 361 -5.02 -9.36 -1.32
CA GLN A 361 -5.54 -10.42 -2.19
C GLN A 361 -6.45 -9.81 -3.25
N VAL A 362 -6.34 -10.29 -4.49
CA VAL A 362 -7.24 -9.88 -5.56
C VAL A 362 -8.59 -10.57 -5.34
N TRP A 363 -9.63 -9.78 -5.12
CA TRP A 363 -11.00 -10.24 -5.01
C TRP A 363 -11.76 -9.85 -6.27
N ASN A 364 -12.19 -10.88 -7.00
CA ASN A 364 -13.04 -10.74 -8.16
C ASN A 364 -14.39 -11.37 -7.83
N ALA A 365 -15.51 -10.71 -8.18
CA ALA A 365 -16.85 -11.26 -7.94
C ALA A 365 -17.09 -12.63 -8.61
N HIS A 366 -16.23 -13.02 -9.56
CA HIS A 366 -16.26 -14.27 -10.29
C HIS A 366 -15.03 -15.16 -10.00
N ASP A 367 -14.35 -14.98 -8.87
CA ASP A 367 -13.19 -15.81 -8.48
C ASP A 367 -13.55 -17.25 -8.08
N GLY A 368 -14.84 -17.55 -7.96
CA GLY A 368 -15.36 -18.88 -7.61
C GLY A 368 -15.17 -19.26 -6.13
N VAL A 369 -14.70 -18.33 -5.29
CA VAL A 369 -14.48 -18.57 -3.86
C VAL A 369 -15.80 -18.32 -3.11
N ASP A 370 -16.56 -19.39 -2.90
CA ASP A 370 -17.88 -19.35 -2.29
C ASP A 370 -17.86 -19.43 -0.74
N GLY A 371 -18.96 -19.07 -0.10
CA GLY A 371 -19.13 -19.08 1.34
C GLY A 371 -20.59 -19.04 1.80
N PRO A 372 -20.84 -19.17 3.12
CA PRO A 372 -22.19 -19.20 3.66
C PRO A 372 -22.93 -17.88 3.48
N ASP A 373 -24.26 -17.93 3.40
CA ASP A 373 -25.08 -16.72 3.43
C ASP A 373 -24.90 -15.95 4.76
N PRO A 374 -25.04 -14.61 4.76
CA PRO A 374 -24.99 -13.83 5.98
C PRO A 374 -26.25 -14.04 6.83
N VAL A 375 -26.11 -13.90 8.14
CA VAL A 375 -27.24 -13.80 9.07
C VAL A 375 -27.74 -12.37 9.07
N ILE A 376 -29.03 -12.19 8.73
CA ILE A 376 -29.68 -10.88 8.72
C ILE A 376 -30.80 -10.85 9.77
N ALA A 377 -30.70 -9.91 10.71
CA ALA A 377 -31.73 -9.61 11.69
C ALA A 377 -32.34 -8.22 11.44
N THR A 378 -33.62 -8.06 11.78
CA THR A 378 -34.33 -6.79 11.65
C THR A 378 -34.88 -6.37 13.01
N GLU A 379 -34.60 -5.13 13.42
CA GLU A 379 -35.06 -4.53 14.66
C GLU A 379 -35.88 -3.27 14.32
N THR A 380 -37.14 -3.22 14.74
CA THR A 380 -37.95 -2.00 14.64
C THR A 380 -37.60 -1.10 15.83
N VAL A 381 -37.09 0.09 15.56
CA VAL A 381 -36.63 1.07 16.57
C VAL A 381 -37.44 2.37 16.58
N GLY A 382 -38.37 2.52 15.64
CA GLY A 382 -39.29 3.66 15.58
C GLY A 382 -40.22 3.61 14.36
N ASP A 383 -41.01 4.66 14.17
CA ASP A 383 -41.98 4.76 13.06
C ASP A 383 -41.40 5.43 11.79
N GLY A 384 -40.12 5.77 11.84
CA GLY A 384 -39.38 6.40 10.76
C GLY A 384 -39.39 5.60 9.44
N LYS A 385 -38.99 6.28 8.36
CA LYS A 385 -38.90 5.68 7.02
C LYS A 385 -37.48 5.27 6.63
N ASP A 386 -36.48 5.75 7.38
CA ASP A 386 -35.08 5.47 7.12
C ASP A 386 -34.69 4.12 7.74
N ILE A 387 -33.64 3.54 7.19
CA ILE A 387 -33.04 2.28 7.64
C ILE A 387 -31.62 2.56 8.11
N ALA A 388 -31.24 2.06 9.30
CA ALA A 388 -29.84 1.94 9.67
C ALA A 388 -29.35 0.53 9.32
N LEU A 389 -28.46 0.44 8.34
CA LEU A 389 -27.85 -0.80 7.88
C LEU A 389 -26.53 -1.02 8.63
N ALA A 390 -26.56 -1.89 9.65
CA ALA A 390 -25.41 -2.24 10.49
C ALA A 390 -24.76 -3.52 9.97
N ILE A 391 -23.57 -3.43 9.38
CA ILE A 391 -22.86 -4.57 8.79
C ILE A 391 -21.57 -4.84 9.57
N GLY A 392 -21.54 -5.98 10.26
CA GLY A 392 -20.41 -6.42 11.08
C GLY A 392 -19.73 -7.66 10.50
N LEU A 393 -19.02 -7.52 9.38
CA LEU A 393 -18.28 -8.66 8.80
C LEU A 393 -16.95 -8.92 9.52
N ALA A 394 -16.34 -7.86 10.03
CA ALA A 394 -15.04 -7.91 10.70
C ALA A 394 -15.10 -7.63 12.20
N ARG A 395 -16.07 -6.79 12.62
CA ARG A 395 -16.43 -6.49 14.02
C ARG A 395 -17.92 -6.12 14.07
N ASP A 396 -18.68 -6.59 15.04
CA ASP A 396 -20.09 -6.21 15.23
C ASP A 396 -20.25 -4.71 15.63
N PRO A 397 -20.92 -3.86 14.81
CA PRO A 397 -21.13 -2.45 15.09
C PRO A 397 -22.47 -2.13 15.77
N LEU A 398 -23.32 -3.13 16.07
CA LEU A 398 -24.73 -2.95 16.40
C LEU A 398 -24.96 -2.01 17.59
N VAL A 399 -24.15 -2.12 18.65
CA VAL A 399 -24.29 -1.29 19.85
C VAL A 399 -24.10 0.18 19.50
N GLN A 400 -23.00 0.52 18.83
CA GLN A 400 -22.67 1.90 18.47
C GLN A 400 -23.65 2.45 17.43
N VAL A 401 -24.14 1.62 16.50
CA VAL A 401 -25.15 2.04 15.53
C VAL A 401 -26.48 2.35 16.23
N ARG A 402 -26.90 1.53 17.20
CA ARG A 402 -28.13 1.78 17.97
C ARG A 402 -28.05 3.10 18.74
N GLU A 403 -26.93 3.35 19.41
CA GLU A 403 -26.68 4.60 20.14
C GLU A 403 -26.67 5.83 19.22
N TYR A 404 -26.00 5.70 18.07
CA TYR A 404 -25.94 6.78 17.08
C TYR A 404 -27.31 7.05 16.45
N ALA A 405 -28.04 6.00 16.06
CA ALA A 405 -29.35 6.14 15.45
C ALA A 405 -30.34 6.83 16.40
N ALA A 406 -30.35 6.42 17.68
CA ALA A 406 -31.22 7.01 18.69
C ALA A 406 -30.92 8.50 18.96
N SER A 407 -29.65 8.93 18.85
CA SER A 407 -29.23 10.30 19.17
C SER A 407 -29.23 11.25 17.96
N ALA A 408 -28.92 10.75 16.76
CA ALA A 408 -28.63 11.58 15.59
C ALA A 408 -29.57 11.33 14.39
N LEU A 409 -30.30 10.20 14.35
CA LEU A 409 -31.09 9.79 13.19
C LEU A 409 -32.58 9.56 13.55
N PRO A 410 -33.35 10.62 13.87
CA PRO A 410 -34.73 10.50 14.36
C PRO A 410 -35.71 9.88 13.34
N ASN A 411 -35.33 9.85 12.05
CA ASN A 411 -36.14 9.27 10.98
C ASN A 411 -35.88 7.78 10.74
N VAL A 412 -34.94 7.16 11.47
CA VAL A 412 -34.69 5.72 11.39
C VAL A 412 -35.81 4.97 12.11
N GLY A 413 -36.54 4.14 11.37
CA GLY A 413 -37.56 3.26 11.94
C GLY A 413 -37.09 1.81 12.10
N THR A 414 -36.05 1.43 11.35
CA THR A 414 -35.59 0.03 11.28
C THR A 414 -34.08 -0.05 11.29
N ILE A 415 -33.52 -0.94 12.09
CA ILE A 415 -32.14 -1.38 12.01
C ILE A 415 -32.11 -2.74 11.31
N LEU A 416 -31.32 -2.86 10.25
CA LEU A 416 -31.02 -4.13 9.60
C LEU A 416 -29.59 -4.52 9.96
N HIS A 417 -29.45 -5.58 10.75
CA HIS A 417 -28.17 -6.06 11.28
C HIS A 417 -27.68 -7.26 10.49
N VAL A 418 -26.44 -7.20 10.00
CA VAL A 418 -25.83 -8.22 9.14
C VAL A 418 -24.54 -8.73 9.77
N LEU A 419 -24.46 -10.04 9.97
CA LEU A 419 -23.27 -10.75 10.45
C LEU A 419 -22.93 -11.92 9.50
N PRO A 420 -21.66 -12.36 9.45
CA PRO A 420 -21.33 -13.65 8.83
C PRO A 420 -21.96 -14.81 9.61
N ASP A 421 -22.23 -15.91 8.92
CA ASP A 421 -22.52 -17.18 9.59
C ASP A 421 -21.31 -17.64 10.41
N GLY A 422 -21.53 -17.93 11.69
CA GLY A 422 -20.47 -18.22 12.66
C GLY A 422 -19.87 -17.01 13.39
N GLY A 423 -20.34 -15.79 13.12
CA GLY A 423 -19.92 -14.55 13.81
C GLY A 423 -18.91 -13.71 13.02
N ASP A 424 -18.60 -12.52 13.54
CA ASP A 424 -17.65 -11.59 12.95
C ASP A 424 -16.19 -12.05 13.15
N ASP A 425 -15.43 -12.10 12.05
CA ASP A 425 -14.00 -12.44 12.06
C ASP A 425 -13.30 -11.80 10.86
N GLN A 426 -12.01 -11.47 11.00
CA GLN A 426 -11.21 -10.88 9.92
C GLN A 426 -11.10 -11.78 8.67
N LYS A 427 -11.40 -13.07 8.80
CA LYS A 427 -11.38 -14.09 7.75
C LYS A 427 -12.78 -14.64 7.41
N ALA A 428 -13.84 -14.06 7.98
CA ALA A 428 -15.21 -14.53 7.75
C ALA A 428 -15.61 -14.46 6.28
N VAL A 429 -15.11 -13.45 5.55
CA VAL A 429 -15.32 -13.32 4.11
C VAL A 429 -14.16 -13.96 3.35
N ARG A 430 -14.44 -15.12 2.76
CA ARG A 430 -13.46 -16.00 2.09
C ARG A 430 -12.85 -15.47 0.79
N GLY A 431 -13.56 -14.64 0.03
CA GLY A 431 -13.14 -14.18 -1.29
C GLY A 431 -14.16 -13.26 -1.96
N GLY A 432 -13.90 -12.89 -3.21
CA GLY A 432 -14.69 -11.92 -3.97
C GLY A 432 -16.09 -12.42 -4.35
N ALA A 433 -16.24 -13.67 -4.77
CA ALA A 433 -17.56 -14.24 -5.08
C ALA A 433 -18.46 -14.30 -3.84
N HIS A 434 -17.93 -14.78 -2.71
CA HIS A 434 -18.64 -14.76 -1.43
C HIS A 434 -19.01 -13.34 -0.97
N ALA A 435 -18.09 -12.36 -1.08
CA ALA A 435 -18.37 -10.97 -0.74
C ALA A 435 -19.49 -10.38 -1.62
N ALA A 436 -19.52 -10.70 -2.91
CA ALA A 436 -20.54 -10.25 -3.84
C ALA A 436 -21.91 -10.88 -3.54
N ALA A 437 -21.93 -12.16 -3.16
CA ALA A 437 -23.14 -12.86 -2.72
C ALA A 437 -23.74 -12.20 -1.47
N ILE A 438 -22.92 -11.94 -0.44
CA ILE A 438 -23.34 -11.20 0.76
C ILE A 438 -23.91 -9.84 0.38
N ALA A 439 -23.18 -9.05 -0.42
CA ALA A 439 -23.62 -7.71 -0.83
C ALA A 439 -24.98 -7.74 -1.55
N ALA A 440 -25.19 -8.70 -2.45
CA ALA A 440 -26.46 -8.88 -3.14
C ALA A 440 -27.59 -9.31 -2.19
N THR A 441 -27.31 -10.20 -1.23
CA THR A 441 -28.28 -10.62 -0.20
C THR A 441 -28.69 -9.45 0.69
N VAL A 442 -27.74 -8.64 1.15
CA VAL A 442 -28.00 -7.42 1.93
C VAL A 442 -28.84 -6.42 1.14
N ALA A 443 -28.46 -6.15 -0.10
CA ALA A 443 -29.19 -5.21 -0.95
C ALA A 443 -30.64 -5.64 -1.20
N ARG A 444 -30.89 -6.95 -1.43
CA ARG A 444 -32.25 -7.50 -1.53
C ARG A 444 -33.04 -7.32 -0.24
N ALA A 445 -32.42 -7.56 0.91
CA ALA A 445 -33.07 -7.38 2.21
C ALA A 445 -33.48 -5.91 2.42
N VAL A 446 -32.59 -4.95 2.16
CA VAL A 446 -32.89 -3.52 2.21
C VAL A 446 -34.01 -3.14 1.23
N ALA A 447 -33.91 -3.59 -0.03
CA ALA A 447 -34.90 -3.30 -1.06
C ALA A 447 -36.31 -3.80 -0.71
N SER A 448 -36.41 -4.90 0.06
CA SER A 448 -37.68 -5.49 0.48
C SER A 448 -38.43 -4.68 1.55
N ILE A 449 -37.71 -3.86 2.33
CA ILE A 449 -38.28 -3.10 3.46
C ILE A 449 -38.22 -1.58 3.28
N ARG A 450 -37.42 -1.08 2.33
CA ARG A 450 -37.26 0.36 2.11
C ARG A 450 -38.59 1.02 1.72
N LYS A 451 -38.84 2.18 2.29
CA LYS A 451 -40.02 3.02 1.99
C LYS A 451 -39.62 4.13 0.99
N PRO A 452 -40.52 4.55 0.07
CA PRO A 452 -40.25 5.66 -0.85
C PRO A 452 -39.76 6.92 -0.13
N GLY A 453 -38.68 7.51 -0.64
CA GLY A 453 -38.04 8.68 -0.05
C GLY A 453 -37.37 8.46 1.30
N GLY A 454 -37.25 7.22 1.78
CA GLY A 454 -36.43 6.86 2.93
C GLY A 454 -34.94 6.83 2.56
N THR A 455 -34.10 7.07 3.57
CA THR A 455 -32.64 7.03 3.45
C THR A 455 -32.10 5.75 4.08
N VAL A 456 -31.10 5.13 3.45
CA VAL A 456 -30.36 4.01 4.01
C VAL A 456 -29.05 4.55 4.59
N HIS A 457 -28.91 4.52 5.91
CA HIS A 457 -27.71 4.92 6.63
C HIS A 457 -26.80 3.69 6.76
N VAL A 458 -25.66 3.68 6.06
CA VAL A 458 -24.81 2.50 5.85
C VAL A 458 -23.60 2.54 6.79
N PHE A 459 -23.57 1.62 7.75
CA PHE A 459 -22.50 1.47 8.74
C PHE A 459 -21.76 0.15 8.48
N VAL A 460 -20.56 0.22 7.89
CA VAL A 460 -19.80 -0.97 7.52
C VAL A 460 -18.56 -1.11 8.40
N SER A 461 -18.47 -2.27 9.05
CA SER A 461 -17.27 -2.79 9.70
C SER A 461 -16.83 -4.05 8.94
N GLY A 462 -15.97 -3.87 7.94
CA GLY A 462 -15.60 -4.97 7.04
C GLY A 462 -14.59 -4.59 5.95
N PRO A 463 -14.27 -5.54 5.05
CA PRO A 463 -13.33 -5.35 3.95
C PRO A 463 -13.79 -4.24 2.96
N ASN A 464 -12.85 -3.44 2.44
CA ASN A 464 -13.13 -2.43 1.41
C ASN A 464 -13.68 -3.04 0.11
N ALA A 465 -13.22 -4.24 -0.27
CA ALA A 465 -13.75 -4.97 -1.41
C ALA A 465 -15.25 -5.29 -1.22
N PHE A 466 -15.68 -5.63 0.00
CA PHE A 466 -17.10 -5.78 0.30
C PHE A 466 -17.84 -4.44 0.22
N SER A 467 -17.31 -3.37 0.81
CA SER A 467 -17.92 -2.03 0.73
C SER A 467 -18.10 -1.56 -0.71
N PHE A 468 -17.12 -1.83 -1.58
CA PHE A 468 -17.20 -1.60 -3.02
C PHE A 468 -18.34 -2.41 -3.67
N LEU A 469 -18.39 -3.73 -3.44
CA LEU A 469 -19.42 -4.60 -3.99
C LEU A 469 -20.84 -4.22 -3.50
N LEU A 470 -20.97 -3.79 -2.26
CA LEU A 470 -22.22 -3.26 -1.71
C LEU A 470 -22.60 -1.91 -2.36
N GLY A 471 -21.61 -1.03 -2.58
CA GLY A 471 -21.80 0.21 -3.32
C GLY A 471 -22.34 -0.01 -4.73
N GLN A 472 -21.90 -1.06 -5.44
CA GLN A 472 -22.45 -1.41 -6.75
C GLN A 472 -23.95 -1.72 -6.72
N GLN A 473 -24.51 -2.06 -5.56
CA GLN A 473 -25.93 -2.33 -5.34
C GLN A 473 -26.73 -1.07 -4.94
N ALA A 474 -26.11 0.11 -4.80
CA ALA A 474 -26.74 1.31 -4.24
C ALA A 474 -28.08 1.68 -4.90
N GLU A 475 -28.20 1.56 -6.23
CA GLU A 475 -29.45 1.86 -6.95
C GLU A 475 -30.64 1.02 -6.42
N SER A 476 -30.41 -0.23 -6.05
CA SER A 476 -31.44 -1.11 -5.50
C SER A 476 -31.83 -0.76 -4.06
N MET A 477 -30.89 -0.22 -3.28
CA MET A 477 -31.08 0.21 -1.90
C MET A 477 -31.74 1.60 -1.82
N GLY A 478 -31.58 2.45 -2.84
CA GLY A 478 -32.07 3.83 -2.85
C GLY A 478 -31.02 4.81 -2.36
N ARG A 479 -31.46 5.95 -1.82
CA ARG A 479 -30.56 6.98 -1.30
C ARG A 479 -29.72 6.42 -0.14
N CYS A 480 -28.41 6.43 -0.27
CA CYS A 480 -27.49 5.86 0.71
C CYS A 480 -26.58 6.94 1.31
N ILE A 481 -26.40 6.92 2.62
CA ILE A 481 -25.41 7.74 3.33
C ILE A 481 -24.46 6.79 4.08
N PRO A 482 -23.22 6.59 3.61
CA PRO A 482 -22.23 5.82 4.35
C PRO A 482 -21.66 6.62 5.52
N TYR A 483 -21.27 5.90 6.58
CA TYR A 483 -20.74 6.46 7.82
C TYR A 483 -19.35 5.91 8.14
N GLU A 484 -18.50 6.77 8.72
CA GLU A 484 -17.18 6.40 9.25
C GLU A 484 -17.16 6.49 10.77
N PHE A 485 -16.48 5.53 11.43
CA PHE A 485 -16.39 5.44 12.88
C PHE A 485 -15.05 5.97 13.41
N ASP A 486 -15.10 6.76 14.49
CA ASP A 486 -13.91 7.20 15.23
C ASP A 486 -13.38 6.11 16.17
N PHE A 487 -12.63 5.15 15.63
CA PHE A 487 -12.03 4.07 16.43
C PHE A 487 -11.07 4.55 17.53
N SER A 488 -10.44 5.71 17.35
CA SER A 488 -9.49 6.26 18.31
C SER A 488 -10.14 7.00 19.47
N GLY A 489 -11.44 7.33 19.36
CA GLY A 489 -12.10 8.24 20.29
C GLY A 489 -11.44 9.62 20.33
N ARG A 490 -10.75 10.03 19.26
CA ARG A 490 -9.99 11.29 19.22
C ARG A 490 -10.90 12.50 19.19
N VAL A 491 -12.11 12.34 18.64
CA VAL A 491 -13.13 13.38 18.58
C VAL A 491 -14.24 13.09 19.57
N ASP A 492 -14.96 11.99 19.38
CA ASP A 492 -16.09 11.60 20.24
C ASP A 492 -16.37 10.09 20.27
N GLY A 493 -15.60 9.27 19.51
CA GLY A 493 -15.85 7.83 19.45
C GLY A 493 -17.16 7.45 18.77
N SER A 494 -17.69 8.32 17.91
CA SER A 494 -18.98 8.16 17.25
C SER A 494 -18.87 8.09 15.72
N TYR A 495 -20.02 8.02 15.05
CA TYR A 495 -20.11 7.99 13.60
C TYR A 495 -20.19 9.40 12.99
N ARG A 496 -19.66 9.53 11.77
CA ARG A 496 -19.78 10.73 10.94
C ARG A 496 -20.37 10.37 9.57
N PRO A 497 -21.42 11.07 9.10
CA PRO A 497 -21.92 10.88 7.74
C PRO A 497 -20.87 11.37 6.73
N THR A 498 -20.85 10.74 5.56
CA THR A 498 -19.89 11.06 4.50
C THR A 498 -20.55 11.60 3.25
N PHE A 499 -20.90 10.73 2.30
CA PHE A 499 -21.43 11.07 0.98
C PHE A 499 -22.96 10.92 0.93
N ASP A 500 -23.60 11.63 0.01
CA ASP A 500 -25.01 11.43 -0.35
C ASP A 500 -25.06 10.75 -1.73
N ILE A 501 -25.45 9.47 -1.76
CA ILE A 501 -25.32 8.58 -2.93
C ILE A 501 -26.69 8.17 -3.48
#